data_AF-A0A819R1J4-F1
#
_entry.id   AF-A0A819R1J4-F1
#
_cell.length_a   1.000
_cell.length_b   1.000
_cell.length_c   1.000
_cell.angle_alpha   90.00
_cell.angle_beta   90.00
_cell.angle_gamma   90.00
#
_symmetry.space_group_name_H-M   'P 1'
#
loop_
_entity.id
_entity.type
_entity.pdbx_description
1 polymer ?
#
loop_
_entity_poly.entity_id
_entity_poly.type
_entity_poly.pdbx_seq_one_letter_code
_entity_poly.pdbx_strand_id
1 'polypeptide(L)' 'RDIRKGDKNFRDMKGQTSFEIELQLDCDNRKISYVNQRTKNQRELNIDITKCPFPWQVEFYLFEVGDCVRLLH' A
#
# COMPACT_ATOMS: atom_id res chain seq x y z
N ARG A 1 18.10 -26.27 6.90
CA ARG A 1 18.21 -24.79 6.97
C ARG A 1 16.84 -24.23 6.65
N ASP A 2 16.13 -23.78 7.68
CA ASP A 2 14.80 -23.19 7.59
C ASP A 2 14.76 -21.98 6.65
N ILE A 3 13.86 -22.01 5.67
CA ILE A 3 13.42 -20.82 4.94
C ILE A 3 11.98 -20.56 5.36
N ARG A 4 11.79 -19.93 6.52
CA ARG A 4 10.52 -19.24 6.80
C ARG A 4 10.49 -17.96 5.97
N LYS A 5 10.17 -18.08 4.68
CA LYS A 5 9.69 -16.93 3.90
C LYS A 5 8.23 -16.76 4.28
N GLY A 6 7.98 -15.82 5.19
CA GLY A 6 6.64 -15.52 5.68
C GLY A 6 5.67 -15.35 4.52
N ASP A 7 4.56 -16.08 4.60
CA ASP A 7 3.35 -15.86 3.82
C ASP A 7 2.93 -14.40 4.05
N LYS A 8 3.39 -13.51 3.16
CA LYS A 8 2.89 -12.15 3.11
C LYS A 8 1.43 -12.28 2.75
N ASN A 9 0.56 -11.90 3.68
CA ASN A 9 -0.88 -11.79 3.54
C ASN A 9 -1.28 -11.02 2.27
N PHE A 10 -1.25 -11.71 1.12
CA PHE A 10 -1.85 -11.33 -0.16
C PHE A 10 -3.35 -11.70 -0.17
N ARG A 11 -3.94 -11.85 1.02
CA ARG A 11 -5.38 -12.11 1.19
C ARG A 11 -6.22 -10.86 0.93
N ASP A 12 -5.64 -9.68 1.09
CA ASP A 12 -6.37 -8.41 1.02
C ASP A 12 -6.95 -8.14 -0.39
N MET A 13 -6.39 -8.75 -1.45
CA MET A 13 -6.71 -8.48 -2.86
C MET A 13 -7.32 -9.66 -3.62
N LYS A 14 -7.63 -10.79 -2.97
CA LYS A 14 -8.04 -12.00 -3.69
C LYS A 14 -9.51 -11.94 -4.16
N GLY A 15 -9.72 -11.93 -5.48
CA GLY A 15 -11.01 -12.23 -6.13
C GLY A 15 -11.98 -11.07 -6.35
N GLN A 16 -11.50 -9.84 -6.57
CA GLN A 16 -12.38 -8.68 -6.71
C GLN A 16 -12.00 -7.68 -7.78
N THR A 17 -13.04 -7.05 -8.35
CA THR A 17 -13.02 -6.14 -9.51
C THR A 17 -13.10 -4.65 -9.16
N SER A 18 -13.26 -4.27 -7.89
CA SER A 18 -13.16 -2.87 -7.45
C SER A 18 -12.53 -2.77 -6.06
N PHE A 19 -11.59 -1.85 -5.92
CA PHE A 19 -10.87 -1.59 -4.68
C PHE A 19 -10.70 -0.09 -4.45
N GLU A 20 -10.97 0.33 -3.22
CA GLU A 20 -10.71 1.70 -2.76
C GLU A 20 -9.64 1.62 -1.67
N ILE A 21 -8.50 2.27 -1.94
CA ILE A 21 -7.35 2.34 -1.05
C ILE A 21 -7.09 3.80 -0.75
N GLU A 22 -6.97 4.12 0.52
CA GLU A 22 -6.51 5.42 0.99
C GLU A 22 -5.04 5.29 1.40
N LEU A 23 -4.18 6.13 0.85
CA LEU A 23 -2.76 6.22 1.20
C LEU A 23 -2.50 7.58 1.84
N GLN A 24 -1.98 7.59 3.05
CA GLN A 24 -1.62 8.80 3.79
C GLN A 24 -0.10 8.85 4.00
N LEU A 25 0.49 9.99 3.63
CA LEU A 25 1.90 10.31 3.84
C LEU A 25 1.98 11.38 4.93
N ASP A 26 2.42 10.99 6.13
CA ASP A 26 2.63 11.89 7.26
C ASP A 26 4.12 12.21 7.36
N CYS A 27 4.51 13.37 6.82
CA CYS A 27 5.89 13.82 6.79
C CYS A 27 6.42 14.21 8.18
N ASP A 28 5.55 14.72 9.05
CA ASP A 28 5.92 15.20 10.38
C ASP A 28 6.27 14.02 11.30
N ASN A 29 5.43 12.99 11.27
CA ASN A 29 5.65 11.77 12.04
C ASN A 29 6.46 10.71 11.30
N ARG A 30 6.89 11.00 10.06
CA ARG A 30 7.65 10.11 9.17
C ARG A 30 6.99 8.74 9.06
N LYS A 31 5.76 8.73 8.57
CA LYS A 31 4.92 7.54 8.53
C LYS A 31 4.14 7.47 7.22
N ILE A 32 4.05 6.26 6.68
CA ILE A 32 3.13 5.93 5.60
C ILE A 32 2.08 4.99 6.17
N SER A 33 0.81 5.31 5.95
CA SER A 33 -0.29 4.39 6.26
C SER A 33 -1.15 4.16 5.05
N TYR A 34 -1.66 2.92 4.91
CA TYR A 34 -2.71 2.63 3.95
C TYR A 34 -3.90 1.99 4.63
N VAL A 35 -5.09 2.31 4.12
CA VAL A 35 -6.36 1.70 4.53
C VAL A 35 -7.02 1.11 3.30
N ASN A 36 -7.32 -0.19 3.34
CA ASN A 36 -8.27 -0.79 2.40
C ASN A 36 -9.68 -0.49 2.90
N GLN A 37 -10.40 0.39 2.21
CA GLN A 37 -11.69 0.89 2.69
C GLN A 37 -12.76 -0.21 2.79
N ARG A 38 -12.61 -1.32 2.07
CA ARG A 38 -13.55 -2.45 2.09
C ARG A 38 -13.28 -3.41 3.23
N THR A 39 -12.05 -3.93 3.34
CA THR A 39 -11.72 -4.90 4.40
C THR A 39 -11.52 -4.23 5.75
N LYS A 40 -11.39 -2.89 5.77
CA LYS A 40 -10.96 -2.09 6.92
C LYS A 40 -9.60 -2.52 7.46
N ASN A 41 -8.83 -3.28 6.66
CA ASN A 41 -7.45 -3.58 7.00
C ASN A 41 -6.62 -2.34 6.79
N GLN A 42 -5.95 -1.95 7.87
CA GLN A 42 -5.01 -0.84 7.90
C GLN A 42 -3.61 -1.40 8.09
N ARG A 43 -2.63 -0.83 7.39
CA ARG A 43 -1.22 -1.05 7.70
C ARG A 43 -0.47 0.25 7.76
N GLU A 44 0.65 0.19 8.46
CA GLU A 44 1.48 1.32 8.81
C GLU A 44 2.95 0.95 8.63
N LEU A 45 3.72 1.90 8.11
CA LEU A 45 5.15 1.81 7.92
C LEU A 45 5.80 3.07 8.48
N ASN A 46 6.64 2.90 9.50
CA ASN A 46 7.52 3.97 9.99
C ASN A 46 8.67 4.19 9.00
N ILE A 47 8.97 5.45 8.73
CA ILE A 47 9.94 5.86 7.73
C ILE A 47 11.18 6.44 8.40
N ASP A 48 12.32 5.91 7.98
CA ASP A 48 13.62 6.51 8.25
C ASP A 48 14.13 7.14 6.96
N ILE A 49 14.06 8.49 6.86
CA ILE A 49 14.43 9.22 5.64
C ILE A 49 15.92 9.06 5.29
N THR A 50 16.76 8.68 6.26
CA THR A 50 18.19 8.45 6.02
C THR A 50 18.41 7.16 5.23
N LYS A 51 17.49 6.19 5.40
CA LYS A 51 17.49 4.91 4.69
C LYS A 51 16.59 4.92 3.45
N CYS A 52 15.56 5.77 3.45
CA CYS A 52 14.62 5.94 2.34
C CYS A 52 14.55 7.41 1.92
N PRO A 53 15.62 7.95 1.32
CA PRO A 53 15.67 9.34 0.92
C PRO A 53 14.69 9.63 -0.23
N PHE A 54 14.17 10.85 -0.24
CA PHE A 54 13.28 11.33 -1.31
C PHE A 54 14.06 11.59 -2.62
N PRO A 55 13.38 11.56 -3.79
CA PRO A 55 11.94 11.37 -3.97
C PRO A 55 11.48 9.90 -3.91
N TRP A 56 10.26 9.66 -3.42
CA TRP A 56 9.62 8.34 -3.45
C TRP A 56 8.82 8.14 -4.73
N GLN A 57 8.78 6.90 -5.20
CA GLN A 57 7.95 6.47 -6.31
C GLN A 57 6.88 5.53 -5.79
N VAL A 58 5.64 5.77 -6.18
CA VAL A 58 4.52 4.87 -5.90
C VAL A 58 4.26 4.07 -7.16
N GLU A 59 4.36 2.75 -7.05
CA GLU A 59 4.10 1.84 -8.16
C GLU A 59 2.70 1.24 -8.01
N PHE A 60 1.88 1.39 -9.05
CA PHE A 60 0.55 0.80 -9.13
C PHE A 60 0.57 -0.29 -10.20
N TYR A 61 0.16 -1.49 -9.80
CA TYR A 61 -0.08 -2.57 -10.74
C TYR A 61 -1.58 -2.64 -11.02
N LEU A 62 -1.95 -2.32 -12.25
CA LEU A 62 -3.30 -2.44 -12.77
C LEU A 62 -3.36 -3.76 -13.55
N PHE A 63 -4.26 -4.66 -13.17
CA PHE A 63 -4.26 -6.03 -13.67
C PHE A 63 -5.46 -6.32 -14.56
N GLU A 64 -6.56 -5.57 -14.42
CA GLU A 64 -7.83 -5.83 -15.09
C GLU A 64 -8.21 -4.71 -16.08
N VAL A 65 -8.99 -5.06 -17.11
CA VAL A 65 -9.51 -4.10 -18.07
C VAL A 65 -10.50 -3.16 -17.35
N GLY A 66 -10.18 -1.86 -17.31
CA GLY A 66 -10.98 -0.84 -16.64
C GLY A 66 -10.40 -0.36 -15.31
N ASP A 67 -9.31 -0.97 -14.83
CA ASP A 67 -8.55 -0.43 -13.71
C ASP A 67 -8.06 0.99 -14.02
N CYS A 68 -8.24 1.92 -13.09
CA CYS A 68 -7.76 3.30 -13.24
C CYS A 68 -7.28 3.89 -11.91
N VAL A 69 -6.25 4.73 -11.99
CA VAL A 69 -5.79 5.55 -10.87
C VAL A 69 -6.42 6.93 -11.01
N ARG A 70 -7.07 7.42 -9.96
CA ARG A 70 -7.65 8.77 -9.90
C ARG A 70 -7.02 9.53 -8.74
N LEU A 71 -6.53 10.73 -9.03
CA LEU A 71 -6.13 11.67 -8.00
C LEU A 71 -7.37 12.47 -7.59
N LEU A 72 -7.81 12.31 -6.35
CA LEU A 72 -8.92 13.07 -5.78
C LEU A 72 -8.35 14.30 -5.06
N HIS A 73 -9.04 15.44 -5.18
CA HIS A 73 -8.68 16.73 -4.59
C HIS A 73 -9.60 17.10 -3.43
#